data_AF-A0AAU6Q2N0-F1
#
_entry.id   AF-A0AAU6Q2N0-F1
#
_cell.length_a   1.000
_cell.length_b   1.000
_cell.length_c   1.000
_cell.angle_alpha   90.00
_cell.angle_beta   90.00
_cell.angle_gamma   90.00
#
_symmetry.space_group_name_H-M   'P 1'
#
loop_
_entity.id
_entity.type
_entity.pdbx_description
1 polymer ?
#
loop_
_entity_poly.entity_id
_entity_poly.type
_entity_poly.pdbx_seq_one_letter_code
_entity_poly.pdbx_strand_id
1 'polypeptide(L)' 'MKRLLWQTEAHGQQAELWIEDGDAVLKWPTGQVRGETVEDVLTLAAADPRLSPEL' A
#
# COMPACT_ATOMS: atom_id res chain seq x y z
N MET A 1 5.38 -9.18 13.38
CA MET A 1 6.54 -9.40 12.45
C MET A 1 6.34 -8.50 11.25
N LYS A 2 7.39 -7.86 10.73
CA LYS A 2 7.29 -6.95 9.57
C LYS A 2 8.07 -7.50 8.38
N ARG A 3 7.43 -7.60 7.22
CA ARG A 3 8.04 -8.09 5.96
C ARG A 3 7.58 -7.25 4.77
N LEU A 4 8.51 -6.75 3.96
CA LEU A 4 8.20 -6.09 2.69
C LEU A 4 7.80 -7.14 1.65
N LEU A 5 6.70 -6.92 0.95
CA LEU A 5 6.24 -7.76 -0.15
C LEU A 5 6.54 -7.13 -1.50
N TRP A 6 6.38 -5.82 -1.62
CA TRP A 6 6.53 -5.08 -2.88
C TRP A 6 6.80 -3.59 -2.63
N GLN A 7 7.48 -2.95 -3.56
CA GLN A 7 7.76 -1.51 -3.55
C GLN A 7 7.81 -0.99 -4.99
N THR A 8 7.33 0.23 -5.22
CA THR A 8 7.52 0.98 -6.48
C THR A 8 7.78 2.46 -6.21
N GLU A 9 8.26 3.16 -7.24
CA GLU A 9 8.43 4.61 -7.24
C GLU A 9 7.94 5.20 -8.57
N ALA A 10 7.10 6.24 -8.49
CA ALA A 10 6.63 7.01 -9.65
C ALA A 10 6.50 8.49 -9.25
N HIS A 11 6.94 9.40 -10.12
CA HIS A 11 6.87 10.86 -9.89
C HIS A 11 7.46 11.32 -8.54
N GLY A 12 8.50 10.64 -8.05
CA GLY A 12 9.14 10.93 -6.76
C GLY A 12 8.32 10.52 -5.54
N GLN A 13 7.25 9.75 -5.75
CA GLN A 13 6.45 9.14 -4.69
C GLN A 13 6.74 7.65 -4.65
N GLN A 14 6.91 7.12 -3.44
CA GLN A 14 7.19 5.70 -3.21
C GLN A 14 5.99 5.04 -2.54
N ALA A 15 5.55 3.90 -3.07
CA ALA A 15 4.55 3.05 -2.44
C ALA A 15 5.17 1.72 -2.01
N GLU A 16 4.78 1.22 -0.84
CA GLU A 16 5.31 -0.01 -0.26
C GLU A 16 4.17 -0.88 0.29
N LEU A 17 4.17 -2.15 -0.08
CA LEU A 17 3.27 -3.16 0.46
C LEU A 17 4.02 -4.03 1.49
N TRP A 18 3.50 -4.06 2.71
CA TRP A 18 4.06 -4.79 3.84
C TRP A 18 3.07 -5.81 4.39
N ILE A 19 3.60 -6.84 5.05
CA ILE A 19 2.88 -7.59 6.09
C ILE A 19 3.33 -7.06 7.45
N GLU A 20 2.40 -6.55 8.25
CA GLU A 20 2.61 -6.05 9.60
C GLU A 20 1.61 -6.73 10.55
N ASP A 21 2.12 -7.54 11.47
CA ASP A 21 1.33 -8.23 12.51
C ASP A 21 0.19 -9.13 11.99
N GLY A 22 0.40 -9.69 10.79
CA GLY A 22 -0.56 -10.57 10.12
C GLY A 22 -1.38 -9.85 9.05
N ASP A 23 -1.45 -8.52 9.10
CA ASP A 23 -2.21 -7.71 8.15
C ASP A 23 -1.36 -7.27 6.96
N ALA A 24 -2.01 -7.11 5.80
CA ALA A 24 -1.42 -6.39 4.68
C ALA A 24 -1.56 -4.88 4.89
N VAL A 25 -0.52 -4.12 4.55
CA VAL A 25 -0.50 -2.66 4.67
C VAL A 25 0.18 -2.05 3.45
N LEU A 26 -0.54 -1.23 2.68
CA LEU A 26 0.03 -0.40 1.62
C LEU A 26 0.24 1.01 2.16
N LYS A 27 1.46 1.53 2.05
CA LYS A 27 1.87 2.86 2.51
C LYS A 27 2.39 3.68 1.34
N TRP A 28 2.04 4.95 1.29
CA TRP A 28 2.54 5.95 0.34
C TRP A 28 2.71 7.30 1.06
N PRO A 29 3.34 8.34 0.46
CA PRO A 29 3.76 9.53 1.22
C PRO A 29 2.60 10.29 1.88
N THR A 30 1.40 10.19 1.33
CA THR A 30 0.21 10.93 1.78
C THR A 30 -0.82 10.06 2.50
N GLY A 31 -0.56 8.77 2.69
CA GLY A 31 -1.55 7.86 3.26
C GLY A 31 -1.12 6.41 3.43
N GLN A 32 -2.05 5.64 3.98
CA GLN A 32 -1.93 4.19 4.06
C GLN A 32 -3.31 3.56 4.12
N VAL A 33 -3.40 2.31 3.66
CA VAL A 33 -4.54 1.42 3.89
C VAL A 33 -4.07 0.10 4.49
N ARG A 34 -4.92 -0.52 5.29
CA ARG A 34 -4.69 -1.81 5.95
C ARG A 34 -5.89 -2.73 5.71
N GLY A 35 -5.62 -4.01 5.53
CA GLY A 35 -6.62 -5.05 5.36
C GLY A 35 -6.10 -6.42 5.79
N GLU A 36 -7.02 -7.36 5.98
CA GLU A 36 -6.68 -8.74 6.37
C GLU A 36 -5.93 -9.46 5.25
N THR A 37 -6.23 -9.11 4.00
CA THR A 37 -5.57 -9.67 2.82
C THR A 37 -4.94 -8.59 1.94
N VAL A 38 -4.01 -9.00 1.07
CA VAL A 38 -3.45 -8.12 0.02
C VAL A 38 -4.56 -7.64 -0.92
N GLU A 39 -5.57 -8.46 -1.20
CA GLU A 39 -6.68 -8.11 -2.09
C GLU A 39 -7.56 -7.00 -1.50
N ASP A 40 -7.85 -7.05 -0.19
CA ASP A 40 -8.58 -5.99 0.51
C ASP A 40 -7.83 -4.66 0.42
N VAL A 41 -6.51 -4.71 0.67
CA VAL A 41 -5.63 -3.53 0.61
C VAL A 41 -5.62 -2.92 -0.78
N LEU A 42 -5.46 -3.73 -1.83
CA LEU A 42 -5.44 -3.23 -3.21
C LEU A 42 -6.81 -2.67 -3.63
N THR A 43 -7.90 -3.27 -3.17
CA THR A 43 -9.27 -2.77 -3.43
C THR A 43 -9.50 -1.42 -2.75
N LEU A 44 -9.10 -1.29 -1.49
CA LEU A 44 -9.20 -0.02 -0.74
C LEU A 44 -8.30 1.06 -1.33
N ALA A 45 -7.08 0.70 -1.73
CA ALA A 45 -6.12 1.59 -2.36
C ALA A 45 -6.63 2.13 -3.71
N ALA A 46 -7.21 1.28 -4.55
CA ALA A 46 -7.78 1.68 -5.83
C ALA A 46 -8.95 2.68 -5.70
N ALA A 47 -9.61 2.71 -4.55
CA ALA A 47 -10.68 3.66 -4.25
C ALA A 47 -10.17 4.95 -3.57
N ASP A 48 -8.90 5.03 -3.16
CA ASP A 48 -8.35 6.18 -2.45
C ASP A 48 -7.82 7.24 -3.45
N PRO A 49 -8.46 8.42 -3.55
CA PRO A 49 -8.07 9.45 -4.50
C PRO A 49 -6.72 10.10 -4.18
N ARG A 50 -6.11 9.80 -3.02
CA ARG A 50 -4.78 10.31 -2.63
C ARG A 50 -3.65 9.45 -3.16
N LEU A 51 -3.92 8.21 -3.57
CA LEU A 51 -2.94 7.36 -4.22
C LEU A 51 -2.80 7.78 -5.68
N SER A 52 -1.56 7.99 -6.14
CA SER A 52 -1.37 8.35 -7.54
C SER A 52 -1.78 7.18 -8.44
N PRO A 53 -2.56 7.40 -9.53
CA PRO A 53 -2.97 6.33 -10.44
C PRO A 53 -1.82 5.59 -11.14
N GLU A 54 -0.63 6.18 -11.11
CA GLU A 54 0.60 5.69 -11.72
C GLU A 54 1.51 4.88 -10.77
N LEU A 55 1.12 4.75 -9.49
CA LEU A 55 1.72 3.87 -8.49
C LEU A 55 0.98 2.55 -8.39
#